data_AF-A0A6H1LDH5-F1
#
_entry.id   AF-A0A6H1LDH5-F1
#
_cell.length_a   1.000
_cell.length_b   1.000
_cell.length_c   1.000
_cell.angle_alpha   90.00
_cell.angle_beta   90.00
_cell.angle_gamma   90.00
#
_symmetry.space_group_name_H-M   'P 1'
#
loop_
_entity.id
_entity.type
_entity.pdbx_description
1 polymer ?
#
loop_
_entity_poly.entity_id
_entity_poly.type
_entity_poly.pdbx_seq_one_letter_code
_entity_poly.pdbx_strand_id
1 'polypeptide(L)' 'MTNAGFDLAVPRRRDKSAWEALEATLRAGLTFHSCGCGGPGYRPRSTAEVRERRRAAKQLGLLEQTALERYDPWEELAR' A
#
# COMPACT_ATOMS: atom_id res chain seq x y z
N MET A 1 9.24 14.75 -9.81
CA MET A 1 8.42 15.06 -8.63
C MET A 1 7.11 14.31 -8.79
N THR A 2 6.72 13.45 -7.83
CA THR A 2 5.51 12.63 -7.92
C THR A 2 4.39 13.28 -7.12
N ASN A 3 3.19 13.39 -7.70
CA ASN A 3 1.99 13.77 -6.95
C ASN A 3 1.45 12.51 -6.26
N ALA A 4 1.54 12.45 -4.93
CA ALA A 4 1.10 11.31 -4.13
C ALA A 4 -0.37 11.41 -3.68
N GLY A 5 -1.08 12.48 -4.05
CA GLY A 5 -2.47 12.71 -3.68
C GLY A 5 -2.71 13.38 -2.34
N PHE A 6 -3.92 13.93 -2.19
CA PHE A 6 -4.30 14.77 -1.05
C PHE A 6 -4.53 13.98 0.24
N ASP A 7 -4.85 12.69 0.13
CA ASP A 7 -5.14 11.83 1.27
C ASP A 7 -3.90 11.09 1.77
N LEU A 8 -2.70 11.54 1.35
CA LEU A 8 -1.45 10.97 1.81
C LEU A 8 -1.30 11.20 3.33
N ALA A 9 -1.45 10.13 4.10
CA ALA A 9 -1.15 10.13 5.53
C ALA A 9 0.36 10.01 5.79
N VAL A 10 1.02 11.16 5.98
CA VAL A 10 2.47 11.24 6.18
C VAL A 10 2.89 10.56 7.51
N PRO A 11 3.89 9.65 7.48
CA PRO A 11 4.41 9.01 8.69
C PRO A 11 5.00 9.99 9.72
N ARG A 12 5.06 9.55 10.98
CA ARG A 12 5.79 10.30 12.02
C ARG A 12 7.27 10.41 11.65
N ARG A 13 7.90 11.55 11.93
CA ARG A 13 9.31 11.84 11.54
C ARG A 13 10.32 10.75 11.92
N ARG A 14 10.15 10.11 13.07
CA ARG A 14 11.08 9.09 13.60
C ARG A 14 10.71 7.65 13.23
N ASP A 15 9.56 7.43 12.60
CA ASP A 15 9.08 6.09 12.26
C ASP A 15 9.66 5.63 10.93
N LYS A 16 10.88 5.09 10.99
CA LYS A 16 11.60 4.59 9.81
C LYS A 16 10.80 3.53 9.05
N SER A 17 10.11 2.64 9.78
CA SER A 17 9.36 1.53 9.18
C SER A 17 8.18 2.02 8.35
N ALA A 18 7.49 3.06 8.82
CA ALA A 18 6.38 3.67 8.10
C ALA A 18 6.85 4.49 6.89
N TRP A 19 8.02 5.13 6.97
CA TRP A 19 8.65 5.80 5.83
C TRP A 19 9.06 4.81 4.74
N GLU A 20 9.71 3.71 5.10
CA GLU A 20 10.08 2.65 4.15
C GLU A 20 8.84 2.01 3.51
N ALA A 21 7.76 1.83 4.28
CA ALA A 21 6.49 1.34 3.75
C ALA A 21 5.85 2.31 2.75
N LEU A 22 5.84 3.60 3.08
CA LEU A 22 5.37 4.63 2.16
C LEU A 22 6.20 4.67 0.88
N GLU A 23 7.53 4.61 0.99
CA GLU A 23 8.42 4.57 -0.18
C GLU A 23 8.14 3.36 -1.07
N ALA A 24 8.00 2.16 -0.49
CA ALA A 24 7.66 0.96 -1.24
C ALA A 24 6.32 1.10 -2.00
N THR A 25 5.33 1.71 -1.35
CA THR A 25 3.99 1.94 -1.90
C THR A 25 4.02 2.91 -3.09
N LEU A 26 4.73 4.03 -2.95
CA LEU A 26 4.91 5.02 -4.03
C LEU A 26 5.73 4.46 -5.20
N ARG A 27 6.78 3.69 -4.92
CA ARG A 27 7.59 3.01 -5.96
C ARG A 27 6.79 1.96 -6.74
N ALA A 28 5.83 1.31 -6.09
CA ALA A 28 4.90 0.38 -6.73
C ALA A 28 3.80 1.08 -7.54
N GLY A 29 3.75 2.43 -7.54
CA GLY A 29 2.82 3.21 -8.35
C GLY A 29 1.51 3.58 -7.66
N LEU A 30 1.35 3.28 -6.36
CA LEU A 30 0.16 3.72 -5.63
C LEU A 30 0.19 5.23 -5.37
N THR A 31 -0.98 5.85 -5.49
CA THR A 31 -1.23 7.25 -5.14
C THR A 31 -2.51 7.35 -4.30
N PHE A 32 -2.61 8.38 -3.46
CA PHE A 32 -3.67 8.53 -2.47
C PHE A 32 -4.63 9.65 -2.85
N HIS A 33 -5.38 9.41 -3.93
CA HIS A 33 -6.46 10.30 -4.36
C HIS A 33 -7.80 9.66 -4.02
N SER A 34 -8.58 10.28 -3.13
CA SER A 34 -10.00 9.95 -2.99
C SER A 34 -10.87 11.01 -3.67
N CYS A 35 -11.95 10.56 -4.32
CA CYS A 35 -13.01 11.42 -4.87
C CYS A 35 -14.22 11.51 -3.89
N GLY A 36 -14.11 10.96 -2.68
CA GLY A 36 -15.25 10.87 -1.75
C GLY A 36 -15.11 9.79 -0.66
N CYS A 37 -16.26 9.33 -0.17
CA CYS A 37 -16.51 8.68 1.12
C CYS A 37 -15.68 7.42 1.48
N GLY A 38 -14.94 6.84 0.54
CA GLY A 38 -14.17 5.60 0.74
C GLY A 38 -12.70 5.80 1.13
N GLY A 39 -12.19 7.04 1.06
CA GLY A 39 -10.76 7.32 1.23
C GLY A 39 -9.89 6.68 0.14
N PRO A 40 -8.56 6.74 0.26
CA PRO A 40 -7.64 6.30 -0.79
C PRO A 40 -7.37 4.78 -0.80
N GLY A 41 -8.20 3.97 -0.12
CA GLY A 41 -7.96 2.54 0.07
C GLY A 41 -6.99 2.22 1.21
N TYR A 42 -6.52 0.96 1.28
CA TYR A 42 -5.58 0.54 2.31
C TYR A 42 -4.16 1.02 2.00
N ARG A 43 -3.43 1.40 3.05
CA ARG A 43 -2.01 1.77 2.98
C ARG A 43 -1.20 0.95 3.98
N PRO A 44 -0.17 0.21 3.55
CA PRO A 44 0.79 -0.40 4.47
C PRO A 44 1.44 0.67 5.34
N ARG A 45 1.45 0.44 6.64
CA ARG A 45 1.99 1.33 7.67
C ARG A 45 3.34 0.87 8.19
N SER A 46 3.79 -0.34 7.80
CA SER A 46 5.07 -0.90 8.22
C SER A 46 5.72 -1.77 7.14
N THR A 47 7.02 -1.99 7.27
CA THR A 47 7.76 -2.91 6.39
C THR A 47 7.33 -4.36 6.54
N ALA A 48 6.78 -4.74 7.71
CA ALA A 48 6.22 -6.06 7.94
C ALA A 48 4.98 -6.29 7.05
N GLU A 49 4.06 -5.33 7.03
CA GLU A 49 2.85 -5.39 6.18
C GLU A 49 3.19 -5.39 4.69
N VAL A 50 4.22 -4.64 4.27
CA VAL A 50 4.73 -4.68 2.87
C VAL A 50 5.27 -6.06 2.52
N ARG A 51 6.06 -6.68 3.42
CA ARG A 51 6.64 -8.01 3.19
C ARG A 51 5.55 -9.08 3.10
N GLU A 52 4.54 -9.00 3.96
CA GLU A 52 3.39 -9.89 3.93
C GLU A 52 2.64 -9.79 2.59
N ARG A 53 2.29 -8.58 2.17
CA ARG A 53 1.60 -8.34 0.89
C ARG A 53 2.40 -8.81 -0.31
N ARG A 54 3.72 -8.61 -0.31
CA ARG A 54 4.61 -9.16 -1.35
C ARG A 54 4.65 -10.68 -1.36
N ARG A 55 4.55 -11.34 -0.19
CA ARG A 55 4.45 -12.81 -0.12
C ARG A 55 3.12 -13.27 -0.72
N ALA A 56 2.03 -12.61 -0.36
CA ALA A 56 0.72 -12.91 -0.92
C ALA A 56 0.68 -12.68 -2.43
N ALA A 57 1.27 -11.60 -2.93
CA ALA A 57 1.39 -11.33 -4.36
C ALA A 57 2.05 -12.50 -5.11
N LYS A 58 3.15 -13.03 -4.56
CA LYS A 58 3.86 -14.17 -5.16
C LYS A 58 3.03 -15.46 -5.16
N GLN A 59 2.28 -15.72 -4.09
CA GLN A 59 1.48 -16.94 -3.97
C GLN A 59 0.20 -16.88 -4.80
N LEU A 60 -0.43 -15.71 -4.88
CA LEU A 60 -1.69 -15.48 -5.59
C LEU A 60 -1.48 -15.02 -7.05
N GLY A 61 -0.24 -14.79 -7.49
CA GLY A 61 0.07 -14.31 -8.84
C GLY A 61 -0.38 -12.87 -9.11
N LEU A 62 -0.43 -12.03 -8.07
CA LEU A 62 -0.87 -10.64 -8.17
C LEU A 62 0.28 -9.69 -8.49
N LEU A 63 -0.05 -8.55 -9.08
CA LEU A 63 0.87 -7.42 -9.16
C LEU A 63 1.17 -6.88 -7.76
N GLU A 64 2.39 -6.38 -7.56
CA GLU A 64 2.79 -5.79 -6.29
C GLU A 64 1.86 -4.65 -5.88
N GLN A 65 1.49 -3.78 -6.83
CA GLN A 65 0.56 -2.67 -6.60
C GLN A 65 -0.77 -3.18 -6.03
N THR A 66 -1.37 -4.17 -6.69
CA THR A 66 -2.64 -4.78 -6.27
C THR A 66 -2.55 -5.36 -4.87
N ALA A 67 -1.45 -6.05 -4.54
CA ALA A 67 -1.29 -6.62 -3.22
C ALA A 67 -1.06 -5.55 -2.13
N LEU A 68 -0.37 -4.47 -2.46
CA LEU A 68 -0.11 -3.37 -1.53
C LEU A 68 -1.39 -2.58 -1.16
N GLU A 69 -2.35 -2.50 -2.08
CA GLU A 69 -3.63 -1.79 -1.89
C GLU A 69 -4.68 -2.58 -1.10
N ARG A 70 -4.45 -3.88 -0.85
CA ARG A 70 -5.44 -4.73 -0.19
C ARG A 70 -5.44 -4.59 1.32
N TYR A 71 -6.66 -4.55 1.88
CA TYR A 71 -6.92 -4.66 3.31
C TYR A 71 -6.50 -6.03 3.84
N ASP A 72 -6.98 -7.11 3.22
CA ASP A 72 -6.53 -8.48 3.49
C ASP A 72 -5.56 -8.93 2.38
N PRO A 73 -4.27 -9.16 2.70
CA PRO A 73 -3.29 -9.63 1.73
C PRO A 73 -3.64 -10.97 1.11
N TRP A 74 -4.35 -11.85 1.83
CA TRP A 74 -4.59 -13.25 1.46
C TRP A 74 -5.97 -13.49 0.86
N GLU A 75 -6.78 -12.44 0.70
CA GLU A 75 -8.11 -12.56 0.11
C GLU A 75 -8.02 -13.13 -1.31
N GLU A 76 -8.55 -14.34 -1.50
CA GLU A 76 -8.66 -14.94 -2.82
C GLU A 76 -9.68 -14.13 -3.63
N LEU A 77 -9.31 -13.72 -4.84
CA LEU A 77 -10.30 -13.18 -5.77
C LEU A 77 -11.28 -14.31 -6.05
N ALA A 78 -12.52 -14.15 -5.60
CA ALA A 78 -13.62 -15.03 -5.97
C ALA A 78 -13.54 -15.25 -7.50
N ARG A 79 -13.26 -16.50 -7.87
CA ARG A 79 -12.89 -16.91 -9.23
C ARG A 79 -14.09 -16.89 -10.17
#